data_AF-A0A2E0Z720-F1
#
_entry.id   AF-A0A2E0Z720-F1
#
_cell.length_a   1.000
_cell.length_b   1.000
_cell.length_c   1.000
_cell.angle_alpha   90.00
_cell.angle_beta   90.00
_cell.angle_gamma   90.00
#
_symmetry.space_group_name_H-M   'P 1'
#
loop_
_entity.id
_entity.type
_entity.pdbx_description
1 polymer ?
#
loop_
_entity_poly.entity_id
_entity_poly.type
_entity_poly.pdbx_seq_one_letter_code
_entity_poly.pdbx_strand_id
1 'polypeptide(L)'
;MIAIALWTAWCPPCQAEMPTLNEVHQTYRNDGLVVLAVNSTIQDSESAARAFAAEHQLDFPILLDHDGVVSNQYQLQSLPTTFFIDRNGIITSIIPGGPMSLSLIKSKIIPLLSKNSNP
;
A
#
# COMPACT_ATOMS: atom_id res chain seq x y z
N MET A 1 8.00 9.93 0.94
CA MET A 1 7.93 8.76 0.04
C MET A 1 6.56 8.13 0.19
N ILE A 2 6.08 7.42 -0.83
CA ILE A 2 4.71 6.88 -0.85
C ILE A 2 4.77 5.38 -1.17
N ALA A 3 4.03 4.57 -0.42
CA ALA A 3 3.70 3.21 -0.81
C ALA A 3 2.20 3.16 -1.16
N ILE A 4 1.89 2.85 -2.41
CA ILE A 4 0.50 2.65 -2.86
C ILE A 4 0.25 1.15 -2.90
N ALA A 5 -0.69 0.66 -2.09
CA ALA A 5 -1.07 -0.74 -2.06
C ALA A 5 -2.47 -0.91 -2.68
N LEU A 6 -2.55 -1.56 -3.84
CA LEU A 6 -3.81 -1.92 -4.49
C LEU A 6 -4.28 -3.27 -3.95
N TRP A 7 -5.49 -3.31 -3.37
CA TRP A 7 -5.99 -4.45 -2.60
C TRP A 7 -7.51 -4.62 -2.68
N THR A 8 -8.02 -5.76 -2.20
CA THR A 8 -9.45 -5.98 -1.91
C THR A 8 -9.62 -6.73 -0.58
N ALA A 9 -10.76 -6.55 0.08
CA ALA A 9 -11.06 -7.08 1.39
C ALA A 9 -11.29 -8.60 1.39
N TRP A 10 -11.70 -9.19 0.27
CA TRP A 10 -11.94 -10.63 0.14
C TRP A 10 -10.71 -11.43 -0.33
N CYS A 11 -9.64 -10.76 -0.76
CA CYS A 11 -8.47 -11.41 -1.34
C CYS A 11 -7.53 -11.92 -0.24
N PRO A 12 -7.34 -13.25 -0.08
CA PRO A 12 -6.53 -13.80 1.03
C PRO A 12 -5.09 -13.25 1.13
N PRO A 13 -4.31 -13.12 0.04
CA PRO A 13 -2.98 -12.51 0.15
C PRO A 13 -3.03 -11.02 0.51
N CYS A 14 -4.09 -10.28 0.14
CA CYS A 14 -4.27 -8.90 0.60
C CYS A 14 -4.49 -8.86 2.12
N GLN A 15 -5.39 -9.71 2.64
CA GLN A 15 -5.68 -9.77 4.07
C GLN A 15 -4.43 -10.11 4.89
N ALA A 16 -3.57 -10.99 4.37
CA ALA A 16 -2.31 -11.34 5.02
C ALA A 16 -1.26 -10.20 4.97
N GLU A 17 -1.30 -9.33 3.96
CA GLU A 17 -0.33 -8.25 3.78
C GLU A 17 -0.66 -6.98 4.58
N MET A 18 -1.95 -6.63 4.69
CA MET A 18 -2.40 -5.37 5.30
C MET A 18 -1.88 -5.16 6.73
N PRO A 19 -1.86 -6.17 7.64
CA PRO A 19 -1.31 -6.00 8.98
C PRO A 19 0.19 -5.66 8.98
N THR A 20 0.98 -6.29 8.10
CA THR A 20 2.41 -5.99 7.97
C THR A 20 2.64 -4.59 7.41
N LEU A 21 1.85 -4.15 6.42
CA LEU A 21 1.89 -2.77 5.95
C LEU A 21 1.50 -1.77 7.06
N ASN A 22 0.56 -2.15 7.93
CA ASN A 22 0.13 -1.31 9.05
C ASN A 22 1.23 -1.13 10.09
N GLU A 23 1.92 -2.21 10.46
CA GLU A 23 3.09 -2.17 11.35
C GLU A 23 4.18 -1.23 10.79
N VAL A 24 4.49 -1.36 9.50
CA VAL A 24 5.47 -0.50 8.82
C VAL A 24 5.00 0.94 8.80
N HIS A 25 3.73 1.20 8.48
CA HIS A 25 3.17 2.54 8.48
C HIS A 25 3.30 3.20 9.85
N GLN A 26 2.87 2.52 10.91
CA GLN A 26 2.95 3.03 12.28
C GLN A 26 4.39 3.34 12.69
N THR A 27 5.35 2.50 12.28
CA THR A 27 6.76 2.66 12.60
C THR A 27 7.40 3.85 11.88
N TYR A 28 7.14 4.01 10.58
CA TYR A 28 7.90 4.94 9.72
C TYR A 28 7.12 6.17 9.25
N ARG A 29 5.85 6.35 9.66
CA ARG A 29 5.04 7.52 9.27
C ARG A 29 5.71 8.85 9.62
N ASN A 30 6.38 8.92 10.78
CA ASN A 30 7.09 10.11 11.23
C ASN A 30 8.42 10.34 10.50
N ASP A 31 8.96 9.31 9.85
CA ASP A 31 10.16 9.41 9.00
C ASP A 31 9.81 9.83 7.55
N GLY A 32 8.52 10.00 7.27
CA GLY A 32 8.00 10.47 5.99
C GLY A 32 7.56 9.36 5.02
N LEU A 33 7.26 8.16 5.55
CA LEU A 33 6.48 7.16 4.81
C LEU A 33 5.00 7.51 4.85
N VAL A 34 4.38 7.60 3.68
CA VAL A 34 2.92 7.64 3.52
C VAL A 34 2.48 6.33 2.88
N VAL A 35 1.54 5.62 3.50
CA VAL A 35 0.89 4.45 2.90
C VAL A 35 -0.49 4.88 2.41
N LEU A 36 -0.80 4.60 1.15
CA LEU A 36 -2.12 4.81 0.56
C LEU A 36 -2.65 3.45 0.11
N ALA A 37 -3.60 2.90 0.86
CA ALA A 37 -4.20 1.62 0.50
C ALA A 37 -5.44 1.89 -0.36
N VAL A 38 -5.32 1.60 -1.65
CA VAL A 38 -6.37 1.82 -2.64
C VAL A 38 -7.14 0.51 -2.82
N ASN A 39 -8.37 0.47 -2.32
CA ASN A 39 -9.27 -0.64 -2.53
C ASN A 39 -9.80 -0.62 -3.97
N SER A 40 -9.63 -1.72 -4.71
CA SER A 40 -10.22 -1.88 -6.05
C SER A 40 -11.72 -2.15 -5.93
N THR A 41 -12.48 -1.10 -5.65
CA THR A 41 -13.90 -1.19 -5.26
C THR A 41 -14.79 -1.70 -6.39
N ILE A 42 -14.37 -1.58 -7.65
CA ILE A 42 -15.04 -2.25 -8.79
C ILE A 42 -15.04 -3.79 -8.66
N GLN A 43 -14.08 -4.36 -7.93
CA GLN A 43 -13.97 -5.79 -7.62
C GLN A 43 -14.37 -6.11 -6.18
N ASP A 44 -14.87 -5.15 -5.40
CA ASP A 44 -15.13 -5.27 -3.96
C ASP A 44 -16.34 -4.41 -3.53
N SER A 45 -16.43 -4.03 -2.27
CA SER A 45 -17.40 -3.05 -1.78
C SER A 45 -16.78 -2.12 -0.74
N GLU A 46 -17.25 -0.87 -0.72
CA GLU A 46 -16.86 0.10 0.31
C GLU A 46 -17.14 -0.42 1.72
N SER A 47 -18.28 -1.07 1.94
CA SER A 47 -18.64 -1.66 3.23
C SER A 47 -17.66 -2.73 3.68
N ALA A 48 -17.21 -3.62 2.77
CA ALA A 48 -16.24 -4.65 3.09
C ALA A 48 -14.86 -4.05 3.40
N ALA A 49 -14.41 -3.08 2.59
CA ALA A 49 -13.16 -2.37 2.83
C ALA A 49 -13.15 -1.66 4.20
N ARG A 50 -14.24 -0.97 4.55
CA ARG A 50 -14.41 -0.30 5.85
C ARG A 50 -14.45 -1.29 7.01
N ALA A 51 -15.21 -2.38 6.87
CA ALA A 51 -15.29 -3.41 7.89
C ALA A 51 -13.92 -4.04 8.17
N PHE A 52 -13.19 -4.40 7.11
CA PHE A 52 -11.83 -4.93 7.21
C PHE A 52 -10.88 -3.94 7.88
N ALA A 53 -10.91 -2.67 7.48
CA ALA A 53 -10.06 -1.64 8.07
C ALA A 53 -10.33 -1.44 9.58
N ALA A 54 -11.61 -1.50 9.99
CA ALA A 54 -12.00 -1.41 11.38
C ALA A 54 -11.59 -2.66 12.19
N GLU A 55 -11.82 -3.86 11.64
CA GLU A 55 -11.46 -5.13 12.27
C GLU A 55 -9.95 -5.23 12.53
N HIS A 56 -9.13 -4.83 11.55
CA HIS A 56 -7.67 -4.89 11.62
C HIS A 56 -7.01 -3.62 12.15
N GLN A 57 -7.79 -2.61 12.54
CA GLN A 57 -7.31 -1.33 13.07
C GLN A 57 -6.24 -0.70 12.17
N LEU A 58 -6.53 -0.64 10.87
CA LEU A 58 -5.64 -0.05 9.88
C LEU A 58 -5.55 1.47 10.13
N ASP A 59 -4.33 1.96 10.30
CA ASP A 59 -4.04 3.34 10.72
C ASP A 59 -3.74 4.26 9.52
N PHE A 60 -3.61 3.69 8.32
CA PHE A 60 -3.39 4.43 7.08
C PHE A 60 -4.71 4.70 6.32
N PRO A 61 -4.76 5.74 5.47
CA PRO A 61 -5.93 6.03 4.65
C PRO A 61 -6.31 4.88 3.72
N ILE A 62 -7.60 4.51 3.72
CA ILE A 62 -8.21 3.64 2.71
C ILE A 62 -8.89 4.52 1.66
N LEU A 63 -8.43 4.41 0.42
CA LEU A 63 -9.00 5.08 -0.74
C LEU A 63 -9.86 4.07 -1.53
N LEU A 64 -10.91 4.54 -2.18
CA LEU A 64 -11.87 3.70 -2.91
C LEU A 64 -11.79 3.99 -4.40
N ASP A 65 -11.51 2.98 -5.20
CA ASP A 65 -11.45 3.05 -6.66
C ASP A 65 -12.74 2.48 -7.26
N HIS A 66 -13.84 3.24 -7.13
CA HIS A 66 -15.18 2.83 -7.55
C HIS A 66 -15.27 2.54 -9.05
N ASP A 67 -14.60 3.36 -9.87
CA ASP A 67 -14.69 3.29 -11.32
C ASP A 67 -13.51 2.54 -11.96
N GLY A 68 -12.61 1.98 -11.16
CA GLY A 68 -11.41 1.28 -11.64
C GLY A 68 -10.37 2.20 -12.31
N VAL A 69 -10.50 3.52 -12.16
CA VAL A 69 -9.61 4.51 -12.81
C VAL A 69 -8.18 4.34 -12.31
N VAL A 70 -7.99 4.20 -11.00
CA VAL A 70 -6.64 4.03 -10.41
C VAL A 70 -6.07 2.68 -10.82
N SER A 71 -6.87 1.61 -10.70
CA SER A 71 -6.47 0.25 -11.08
C SER A 71 -6.03 0.20 -12.55
N ASN A 72 -6.72 0.88 -13.45
CA ASN A 72 -6.37 0.96 -14.87
C ASN A 72 -5.12 1.82 -15.12
N GLN A 73 -5.01 3.01 -14.49
CA GLN A 73 -3.85 3.89 -14.65
C GLN A 73 -2.55 3.23 -14.16
N TYR A 74 -2.63 2.47 -13.07
CA TYR A 74 -1.50 1.70 -12.52
C TYR A 74 -1.34 0.32 -13.19
N GLN A 75 -2.12 0.03 -14.23
CA GLN A 75 -2.07 -1.22 -15.01
C GLN A 75 -2.12 -2.47 -14.13
N LEU A 76 -3.00 -2.47 -13.13
CA LEU A 76 -3.11 -3.55 -12.14
C LEU A 76 -3.41 -4.90 -12.81
N GLN A 77 -2.47 -5.84 -12.72
CA GLN A 77 -2.62 -7.19 -13.27
C GLN A 77 -2.94 -8.25 -12.21
N SER A 78 -2.58 -8.00 -10.95
CA SER A 78 -2.76 -8.94 -9.84
C SER A 78 -2.92 -8.24 -8.50
N LEU A 79 -3.54 -8.92 -7.54
CA LEU A 79 -3.75 -8.43 -6.18
C LEU A 79 -3.01 -9.31 -5.15
N PRO A 80 -2.46 -8.71 -4.07
CA PRO A 80 -2.19 -7.27 -3.98
C PRO A 80 -1.07 -6.86 -4.95
N THR A 81 -0.98 -5.56 -5.26
CA THR A 81 0.23 -4.98 -5.88
C THR A 81 0.61 -3.72 -5.12
N THR A 82 1.88 -3.63 -4.69
CA THR A 82 2.40 -2.44 -4.01
C THR A 82 3.42 -1.69 -4.87
N PHE A 83 3.22 -0.39 -5.02
CA PHE A 83 4.10 0.55 -5.71
C PHE A 83 4.85 1.40 -4.70
N PHE A 84 6.17 1.44 -4.81
CA PHE A 84 7.02 2.31 -3.99
C PHE A 84 7.45 3.51 -4.83
N ILE A 85 7.18 4.70 -4.30
CA ILE A 85 7.37 5.98 -4.97
C ILE A 85 8.28 6.87 -4.12
N ASP A 86 9.30 7.44 -4.74
CA ASP A 86 10.22 8.36 -4.07
C ASP A 86 9.62 9.76 -3.86
N ARG A 87 10.43 10.70 -3.34
CA ARG A 87 9.97 12.07 -3.08
C ARG A 87 9.77 12.92 -4.34
N ASN A 88 10.31 12.50 -5.47
CA ASN A 88 10.14 13.17 -6.75
C ASN A 88 8.92 12.64 -7.52
N GLY A 89 8.16 11.72 -6.92
CA GLY A 89 7.01 11.09 -7.57
C GLY A 89 7.37 9.98 -8.54
N ILE A 90 8.62 9.47 -8.51
CA ILE A 90 9.07 8.41 -9.39
C ILE A 90 8.83 7.04 -8.75
N ILE A 91 8.19 6.13 -9.49
CA ILE A 91 8.04 4.73 -9.07
C ILE A 91 9.42 4.07 -9.09
N THR A 92 9.93 3.67 -7.92
CA THR A 92 11.24 3.03 -7.77
C THR A 92 11.15 1.52 -7.71
N SER A 93 9.98 0.95 -7.40
CA SER A 93 9.72 -0.49 -7.40
C SER A 93 8.23 -0.76 -7.50
N ILE A 94 7.89 -1.87 -8.17
CA ILE A 94 6.54 -2.44 -8.24
C ILE A 94 6.65 -3.87 -7.76
N ILE A 95 5.86 -4.24 -6.76
CA ILE A 95 5.81 -5.59 -6.22
C ILE A 95 4.42 -6.16 -6.51
N PRO A 96 4.26 -6.88 -7.64
CA PRO A 96 3.03 -7.59 -7.92
C PRO A 96 2.97 -8.89 -7.12
N GLY A 97 1.81 -9.17 -6.56
CA GLY A 97 1.61 -10.32 -5.68
C GLY A 97 2.15 -10.08 -4.27
N GLY A 98 1.53 -10.78 -3.31
CA GLY A 98 1.89 -10.73 -1.90
C GLY A 98 1.48 -12.02 -1.19
N PRO A 99 1.59 -12.07 0.15
CA PRO A 99 2.00 -10.97 1.03
C PRO A 99 3.52 -10.70 1.02
N MET A 100 3.92 -9.44 1.13
CA MET A 100 5.31 -9.04 1.35
C MET A 100 5.75 -9.28 2.80
N SER A 101 7.00 -9.70 2.99
CA SER A 101 7.62 -9.75 4.32
C SER A 101 8.03 -8.35 4.81
N LEU A 102 8.11 -8.18 6.13
CA LEU A 102 8.60 -6.95 6.76
C LEU A 102 9.99 -6.55 6.24
N SER A 103 10.90 -7.51 6.08
CA SER A 103 12.25 -7.28 5.57
C SER A 103 12.25 -6.77 4.13
N LEU A 104 11.37 -7.31 3.28
CA LEU A 104 11.23 -6.83 1.90
C LEU A 104 10.75 -5.38 1.90
N ILE A 105 9.70 -5.06 2.65
CA ILE A 105 9.18 -3.69 2.72
C ILE A 105 10.27 -2.74 3.24
N LYS A 106 10.96 -3.10 4.33
CA LYS A 106 12.09 -2.33 4.88
C LYS A 106 13.18 -2.06 3.85
N SER A 107 13.56 -3.06 3.06
CA SER A 107 14.56 -2.91 1.99
C SER A 107 14.16 -1.90 0.91
N LYS A 108 12.85 -1.71 0.68
CA LYS A 108 12.33 -0.74 -0.30
C LYS A 108 12.22 0.66 0.27
N ILE A 109 11.86 0.79 1.55
CA ILE A 109 11.62 2.09 2.16
C ILE A 109 12.88 2.75 2.73
N ILE A 110 13.77 1.99 3.39
CA ILE A 110 14.93 2.55 4.10
C ILE A 110 15.83 3.39 3.17
N PRO A 111 16.18 2.93 1.95
CA PRO A 111 16.98 3.75 1.03
C PRO A 111 16.30 5.04 0.57
N LEU A 112 14.96 5.10 0.63
CA LEU A 112 14.18 6.27 0.25
C LEU A 112 14.00 7.25 1.43
N LEU A 113 14.11 6.75 2.67
CA LEU A 113 14.11 7.57 3.88
C LEU A 113 15.47 8.28 4.06
N SER A 114 16.59 7.59 3.81
CA SER A 114 17.95 8.10 4.08
C SER A 114 18.46 9.15 3.07
N LYS A 115 17.89 9.20 1.87
CA LYS A 115 18.19 10.22 0.84
C LYS A 115 17.82 11.67 1.26
N ASN A 116 17.29 11.85 2.47
CA ASN A 116 17.13 13.14 3.15
C ASN A 116 18.44 13.76 3.69
N SER A 117 19.60 13.14 3.43
CA SER A 117 20.90 13.58 3.96
C SER A 117 21.81 14.15 2.86
N ASN A 118 21.30 15.03 2.01
CA ASN A 118 22.20 15.89 1.23
C ASN A 118 21.60 17.30 1.11
N PRO A 119 22.38 18.34 1.48
CA PRO A 119 21.96 19.74 1.46
C PRO A 119 21.69 20.29 0.07
#